data_AF-A0A2S6RHI7-F1
#
_entry.id   AF-A0A2S6RHI7-F1
#
_cell.length_a   1.000
_cell.length_b   1.000
_cell.length_c   1.000
_cell.angle_alpha   90.00
_cell.angle_beta   90.00
_cell.angle_gamma   90.00
#
_symmetry.space_group_name_H-M   'P 1'
#
loop_
_entity.id
_entity.type
_entity.pdbx_description
1 polymer ?
#
loop_
_entity_poly.entity_id
_entity_poly.type
_entity_poly.pdbx_seq_one_letter_code
_entity_poly.pdbx_strand_id
1 'polypeptide(L)' 'MNIVVVGCGRMGQGIALTYALAGYSIHLLDAKTREHKEFLELLHQTQNNLNETLNILYRINLIKKKHIKIIFKK' A
#
# COMPACT_ATOMS: atom_id res chain seq x y z
N MET A 1 15.07 -9.85 0.72
CA MET A 1 13.82 -10.47 1.19
C MET A 1 12.68 -9.88 0.37
N ASN A 2 11.88 -10.70 -0.30
CA ASN A 2 10.72 -10.22 -1.06
C ASN A 2 9.46 -10.59 -0.27
N ILE A 3 8.67 -9.59 0.14
CA ILE A 3 7.44 -9.80 0.89
C ILE A 3 6.26 -9.62 -0.06
N VAL A 4 5.38 -10.62 -0.13
CA VAL A 4 4.13 -10.55 -0.90
C VAL A 4 2.97 -10.62 0.07
N VAL A 5 2.12 -9.60 0.05
CA VAL A 5 0.89 -9.54 0.82
C VAL A 5 -0.26 -9.86 -0.12
N VAL A 6 -0.99 -10.94 0.16
CA VAL A 6 -2.13 -11.37 -0.65
C VAL A 6 -3.41 -10.75 -0.07
N GLY A 7 -4.07 -9.93 -0.89
CA GLY A 7 -5.33 -9.24 -0.60
C GLY A 7 -5.15 -7.73 -0.46
N CYS A 8 -5.74 -6.94 -1.37
CA CYS A 8 -5.60 -5.47 -1.38
C CYS A 8 -6.61 -4.71 -0.49
N GLY A 9 -7.32 -5.40 0.41
CA GLY A 9 -8.27 -4.78 1.33
C GLY A 9 -7.58 -4.06 2.50
N ARG A 10 -8.38 -3.54 3.45
CA ARG A 10 -7.89 -2.77 4.62
C ARG A 10 -6.76 -3.47 5.39
N MET A 11 -6.91 -4.77 5.67
CA MET A 11 -5.88 -5.54 6.41
C MET A 11 -4.59 -5.70 5.60
N GLY A 12 -4.68 -6.03 4.31
CA GLY A 12 -3.50 -6.18 3.47
C GLY A 12 -2.76 -4.86 3.26
N GLN A 13 -3.48 -3.75 3.13
CA GLN A 13 -2.90 -2.41 3.14
C GLN A 13 -2.14 -2.12 4.44
N GLY A 14 -2.72 -2.45 5.60
CA GLY A 14 -2.05 -2.30 6.90
C GLY A 14 -0.78 -3.15 7.02
N ILE A 15 -0.85 -4.43 6.65
CA ILE A 15 0.32 -5.34 6.68
C ILE A 15 1.42 -4.83 5.74
N ALA A 16 1.05 -4.46 4.52
CA ALA A 16 1.97 -3.87 3.55
C ALA A 16 2.67 -2.64 4.12
N LEU A 17 1.91 -1.73 4.76
CA LEU A 17 2.46 -0.54 5.38
C LEU A 17 3.43 -0.85 6.51
N THR A 18 3.12 -1.80 7.39
CA THR A 18 4.01 -2.21 8.49
C THR A 18 5.38 -2.65 7.97
N TYR A 19 5.42 -3.52 6.97
CA TYR A 19 6.68 -3.99 6.40
C TYR A 19 7.41 -2.91 5.58
N ALA A 20 6.66 -2.06 4.85
CA ALA A 20 7.25 -0.93 4.14
C ALA A 20 7.94 0.06 5.11
N LEU A 21 7.31 0.36 6.25
CA LEU A 21 7.89 1.22 7.28
C LEU A 21 9.11 0.60 7.97
N ALA A 22 9.19 -0.72 8.03
CA ALA A 22 10.38 -1.44 8.48
C ALA A 22 11.51 -1.50 7.43
N GLY A 23 11.30 -0.91 6.24
CA GLY A 23 12.31 -0.79 5.18
C GLY A 23 12.29 -1.93 4.16
N TYR A 24 11.28 -2.80 4.17
CA TYR A 24 11.17 -3.91 3.21
C TYR A 24 10.48 -3.49 1.92
N SER A 25 10.93 -4.07 0.81
CA SER A 25 10.18 -4.04 -0.46
C SER A 25 9.03 -5.05 -0.40
N ILE A 26 7.85 -4.58 -0.78
CA ILE A 26 6.58 -5.32 -0.67
C ILE A 26 5.82 -5.31 -2.00
N HIS A 27 5.15 -6.41 -2.29
CA HIS A 27 4.16 -6.51 -3.37
C HIS A 27 2.79 -6.76 -2.74
N LEU A 28 1.80 -5.95 -3.10
CA LEU A 28 0.41 -6.14 -2.70
C LEU A 28 -0.34 -6.76 -3.88
N LEU A 29 -0.77 -8.01 -3.73
CA LEU A 29 -1.38 -8.82 -4.78
C LEU A 29 -2.89 -8.91 -4.55
N ASP A 30 -3.69 -8.63 -5.57
CA ASP A 30 -5.10 -9.03 -5.56
C ASP A 30 -5.23 -10.46 -6.10
N ALA A 31 -5.73 -11.37 -5.27
CA ALA A 31 -5.94 -12.77 -5.65
C ALA A 31 -7.36 -13.03 -6.19
N LYS A 32 -8.24 -12.02 -6.17
CA LYS A 32 -9.60 -12.17 -6.68
C LYS A 32 -9.60 -12.02 -8.20
N THR A 33 -10.29 -12.93 -8.87
CA THR A 33 -10.67 -12.74 -10.27
C THR A 33 -11.63 -11.56 -10.34
N ARG A 34 -11.29 -10.55 -11.14
CA ARG A 34 -12.05 -9.31 -11.31
C ARG A 34 -12.04 -8.88 -12.75
N GLU A 35 -13.08 -8.17 -13.13
CA GLU A 35 -13.09 -7.41 -14.37
C GLU A 35 -12.03 -6.29 -14.32
N HIS A 36 -11.48 -5.93 -15.48
CA HIS A 36 -10.40 -4.95 -15.56
C HIS A 36 -10.75 -3.61 -14.89
N LYS A 37 -11.99 -3.16 -15.07
CA LYS A 37 -12.50 -1.92 -14.47
C LYS A 37 -12.51 -1.99 -12.95
N GLU A 38 -13.00 -3.10 -12.38
CA GLU A 38 -13.04 -3.29 -10.93
C GLU A 38 -11.63 -3.34 -10.31
N PHE A 39 -10.69 -3.96 -11.01
CA PHE A 39 -9.29 -3.97 -10.59
C PHE A 39 -8.69 -2.55 -10.59
N LEU A 40 -8.95 -1.75 -11.62
CA LEU A 40 -8.49 -0.37 -11.67
C LEU A 40 -9.09 0.49 -10.55
N GLU A 41 -10.38 0.32 -10.27
CA GLU A 41 -11.04 1.01 -9.14
C GLU A 41 -10.40 0.62 -7.81
N LEU A 42 -10.16 -0.68 -7.59
CA LEU A 42 -9.48 -1.19 -6.40
C LEU A 42 -8.05 -0.64 -6.29
N LEU A 43 -7.31 -0.60 -7.39
CA LEU A 43 -5.95 -0.07 -7.44
C LEU A 43 -5.94 1.41 -7.04
N HIS A 44 -6.80 2.24 -7.64
CA HIS A 44 -6.91 3.65 -7.31
C HIS A 44 -7.30 3.88 -5.85
N GLN A 45 -8.30 3.15 -5.35
CA GLN A 45 -8.71 3.24 -3.95
C GLN A 45 -7.56 2.86 -3.00
N THR A 46 -6.84 1.78 -3.32
CA THR A 46 -5.71 1.30 -2.52
C THR A 46 -4.58 2.33 -2.48
N GLN A 47 -4.25 2.93 -3.63
CA GLN A 47 -3.24 3.99 -3.72
C GLN A 47 -3.63 5.22 -2.89
N ASN A 48 -4.89 5.65 -2.99
CA ASN A 48 -5.39 6.79 -2.23
C ASN A 48 -5.33 6.52 -0.72
N ASN A 49 -5.84 5.38 -0.26
CA ASN A 49 -5.83 5.01 1.15
C ASN A 49 -4.42 4.92 1.74
N LEU A 50 -3.48 4.33 1.01
CA LEU A 50 -2.08 4.25 1.44
C LEU A 50 -1.44 5.64 1.53
N ASN A 51 -1.69 6.51 0.54
CA ASN A 51 -1.20 7.89 0.56
C ASN A 51 -1.81 8.70 1.72
N GLU A 52 -3.11 8.59 1.97
CA GLU A 52 -3.78 9.22 3.11
C GLU A 52 -3.19 8.75 4.43
N THR A 53 -2.99 7.43 4.58
CA THR A 53 -2.40 6.86 5.79
C THR A 53 -0.99 7.39 6.02
N LEU A 54 -0.13 7.39 5.00
CA LEU A 54 1.21 7.96 5.10
C LEU A 54 1.20 9.46 5.44
N ASN A 55 0.26 10.22 4.87
CA ASN A 55 0.10 11.63 5.20
C ASN A 55 -0.32 11.85 6.65
N ILE A 56 -1.20 10.99 7.20
CA ILE A 56 -1.56 11.02 8.62
C ILE A 56 -0.31 10.74 9.47
N LEU A 57 0.43 9.67 9.17
CA LEU A 57 1.66 9.31 9.90
C LEU A 57 2.71 10.42 9.85
N TYR A 58 2.81 11.13 8.73
CA TYR A 58 3.68 12.29 8.60
C TYR A 58 3.21 13.47 9.44
N ARG A 59 1.91 13.80 9.42
CA ARG A 59 1.33 14.91 10.20
C ARG A 59 1.49 14.74 11.71
N ILE A 60 1.49 13.51 12.20
CA ILE A 60 1.73 13.19 13.62
C ILE A 60 3.23 13.01 13.95
N ASN A 61 4.14 13.37 13.03
CA ASN A 61 5.60 13.23 13.16
C ASN A 61 6.12 11.81 13.40
N LEU A 62 5.36 10.76 13.04
CA LEU A 62 5.82 9.37 13.16
C LEU A 62 6.79 8.99 12.04
N ILE A 63 6.64 9.60 10.86
CA ILE A 63 7.51 9.37 9.70
C ILE A 63 7.99 10.69 9.10
N LYS A 64 9.10 10.64 8.34
CA LYS A 64 9.62 11.79 7.59
C LYS A 64 9.10 11.75 6.15
N LYS A 65 9.02 12.90 5.49
CA LYS A 65 8.59 13.03 4.08
C LYS A 65 9.35 12.10 3.12
N LYS A 66 10.62 11.79 3.41
CA LYS A 66 11.44 10.84 2.64
C LYS A 66 10.91 9.41 2.63
N HIS A 67 10.09 9.02 3.61
CA HIS A 67 9.45 7.72 3.69
C HIS A 67 8.14 7.65 2.87
N ILE A 68 7.62 8.80 2.38
CA ILE A 68 6.41 8.88 1.55
C ILE A 68 6.73 8.70 0.05
N LYS A 69 7.75 7.91 -0.28
CA LYS A 69 8.00 7.46 -1.67
C LYS A 69 7.43 6.05 -1.81
N ILE A 70 6.12 5.94 -2.05
CA ILE A 70 5.57 4.67 -2.51
C ILE A 70 5.83 4.57 -4.02
N ILE A 71 6.60 3.54 -4.42
CA ILE A 71 6.73 3.16 -5.82
C ILE A 71 5.70 2.08 -6.09
N PHE A 72 4.57 2.46 -6.68
CA PHE A 72 3.65 1.47 -7.27
C PHE A 72 4.22 1.10 -8.63
N LYS A 73 4.78 -0.10 -8.75
CA LYS A 73 5.08 -0.68 -10.07
C LYS A 73 3.78 -1.23 -10.66
N LYS A 74 3.45 -0.80 -11.88
CA LYS A 74 2.42 -1.41 -12.73
C LYS A 74 2.79 -2.87 -13.03
#